data_AF-A0A7Y9SX92-F1
#
_entry.id   AF-A0A7Y9SX92-F1
#
_cell.length_a   1.000
_cell.length_b   1.000
_cell.length_c   1.000
_cell.angle_alpha   90.00
_cell.angle_beta   90.00
_cell.angle_gamma   90.00
#
_symmetry.space_group_name_H-M   'P 1'
#
loop_
_entity.id
_entity.type
_entity.pdbx_description
1 polymer ?
#
loop_
_entity_poly.entity_id
_entity_poly.type
_entity_poly.pdbx_seq_one_letter_code
_entity_poly.pdbx_strand_id
1 'polypeptide(L)'
;MSLNAYIWAANLPLSVCNGTPFRVLLQLADRADDLGYGAYPHVSTIAERLECSERTVQRAIKELRACDLIREGDQRWVEHLDPRYRPTVYDVLTTALRYTEERGGGLETRGDT
;
A
#
# COMPACT_ATOMS: atom_id res chain seq x y z
N MET A 1 0.27 -6.24 -10.74
CA MET A 1 -0.05 -7.34 -9.82
C MET A 1 1.26 -7.95 -9.39
N SER A 2 1.49 -8.09 -8.08
CA SER A 2 2.73 -8.64 -7.54
C SER A 2 2.46 -9.84 -6.65
N LEU A 3 3.18 -10.93 -6.90
CA LEU A 3 3.21 -12.07 -6.00
C LEU A 3 4.07 -11.78 -4.75
N ASN A 4 5.15 -11.02 -4.89
CA ASN A 4 6.11 -10.76 -3.80
C ASN A 4 5.51 -9.87 -2.70
N ALA A 5 4.87 -8.77 -3.07
CA ALA A 5 4.21 -7.89 -2.10
C ALA A 5 3.08 -8.63 -1.36
N TYR A 6 2.31 -9.45 -2.09
CA TYR A 6 1.25 -10.26 -1.49
C TYR A 6 1.81 -11.30 -0.50
N ILE A 7 2.85 -12.05 -0.89
CA ILE A 7 3.50 -13.03 -0.01
C ILE A 7 4.05 -12.36 1.25
N TRP A 8 4.67 -11.17 1.12
CA TRP A 8 5.13 -10.42 2.29
C TRP A 8 3.98 -10.11 3.25
N ALA A 9 2.87 -9.56 2.74
CA ALA A 9 1.71 -9.22 3.55
C ALA A 9 1.09 -10.47 4.21
N ALA A 10 0.98 -11.57 3.47
CA ALA A 10 0.41 -12.83 3.96
C ALA A 10 1.24 -13.50 5.06
N ASN A 11 2.54 -13.21 5.14
CA ASN A 11 3.45 -13.75 6.17
C ASN A 11 3.60 -12.84 7.40
N LEU A 12 2.88 -11.70 7.46
CA LEU A 12 2.90 -10.86 8.65
C LEU A 12 2.26 -11.59 9.85
N PRO A 13 2.84 -11.46 11.07
CA PRO A 13 2.21 -11.99 12.27
C PRO A 13 0.83 -11.35 12.50
N LEU A 14 -0.16 -12.13 12.91
CA LEU A 14 -1.50 -11.62 13.23
C LEU A 14 -1.54 -10.62 14.40
N SER A 15 -0.47 -10.58 15.21
CA SER A 15 -0.27 -9.56 16.23
C SER A 15 0.06 -8.18 15.64
N VAL A 16 0.59 -8.12 14.42
CA VAL A 16 0.92 -6.88 13.70
C VAL A 16 -0.30 -6.37 12.94
N CYS A 17 -1.01 -7.26 12.24
CA CYS A 17 -2.18 -6.90 11.45
C CYS A 17 -3.17 -8.08 11.41
N ASN A 18 -4.44 -7.84 11.75
CA ASN A 18 -5.49 -8.86 11.72
C ASN A 18 -6.82 -8.28 11.23
N GLY A 19 -7.84 -9.14 11.15
CA GLY A 19 -9.21 -8.74 10.83
C GLY A 19 -9.37 -8.07 9.47
N THR A 20 -10.17 -7.00 9.42
CA THR A 20 -10.42 -6.27 8.16
C THR A 20 -9.19 -5.51 7.66
N PRO A 21 -8.39 -4.81 8.49
CA PRO A 21 -7.11 -4.21 8.08
C PRO A 21 -6.21 -5.18 7.32
N PHE A 22 -6.04 -6.41 7.83
CA PHE A 22 -5.24 -7.44 7.16
C PHE A 22 -5.80 -7.80 5.77
N ARG A 23 -7.12 -8.00 5.65
CA ARG A 23 -7.76 -8.28 4.36
C ARG A 23 -7.60 -7.13 3.36
N VAL A 24 -7.66 -5.88 3.83
CA VAL A 24 -7.42 -4.69 3.00
C VAL A 24 -5.96 -4.60 2.57
N LEU A 25 -5.01 -4.89 3.46
CA LEU A 25 -3.59 -4.93 3.13
C LEU A 25 -3.29 -5.95 2.03
N LEU A 26 -3.89 -7.14 2.09
CA LEU A 26 -3.77 -8.14 1.03
C LEU A 26 -4.29 -7.63 -0.32
N GLN A 27 -5.41 -6.90 -0.35
CA GLN A 27 -5.95 -6.31 -1.59
C GLN A 27 -5.06 -5.20 -2.17
N LEU A 28 -4.39 -4.42 -1.31
CA LEU A 28 -3.42 -3.42 -1.74
C LEU A 28 -2.15 -4.07 -2.26
N ALA A 29 -1.60 -5.04 -1.53
CA ALA A 29 -0.38 -5.76 -1.90
C ALA A 29 -0.52 -6.51 -3.23
N ASP A 30 -1.68 -7.13 -3.48
CA ASP A 30 -2.02 -7.77 -4.75
C ASP A 30 -1.93 -6.81 -5.97
N ARG A 31 -2.18 -5.52 -5.73
CA ARG A 31 -2.16 -4.46 -6.76
C ARG A 31 -0.90 -3.64 -6.82
N ALA A 32 -0.03 -3.75 -5.83
CA ALA A 32 1.27 -3.12 -5.84
C ALA A 32 2.21 -3.79 -6.87
N ASP A 33 3.34 -3.14 -7.13
CA ASP A 33 4.49 -3.77 -7.80
C ASP A 33 5.26 -4.71 -6.85
N ASP A 34 6.35 -5.30 -7.34
CA ASP A 34 7.14 -6.28 -6.58
C ASP A 34 7.83 -5.75 -5.35
N LEU A 35 8.08 -4.44 -5.29
CA LEU A 35 8.62 -3.79 -4.11
C LEU A 35 7.50 -3.38 -3.17
N GLY A 36 6.33 -3.00 -3.68
CA GLY A 36 5.21 -2.51 -2.90
C GLY A 36 4.67 -1.16 -3.37
N TYR A 37 5.19 -0.57 -4.44
CA TYR A 37 4.73 0.72 -4.93
C TYR A 37 3.40 0.64 -5.65
N GLY A 38 2.63 1.73 -5.57
CA GLY A 38 1.64 2.05 -6.60
C GLY A 38 0.38 1.20 -6.62
N ALA A 39 -0.19 0.85 -5.46
CA ALA A 39 -1.50 0.22 -5.34
C ALA A 39 -2.63 1.27 -5.34
N TYR A 40 -3.49 1.27 -6.35
CA TYR A 40 -4.60 2.25 -6.46
C TYR A 40 -5.99 1.64 -6.74
N PRO A 41 -6.41 0.55 -6.03
CA PRO A 41 -7.81 0.13 -6.10
C PRO A 41 -8.76 1.22 -5.57
N HIS A 42 -9.94 1.34 -6.17
CA HIS A 42 -11.02 2.10 -5.56
C HIS A 42 -11.47 1.46 -4.25
N VAL A 43 -11.81 2.29 -3.26
CA VAL A 43 -12.39 1.86 -1.98
C VAL A 43 -13.63 1.00 -2.20
N SER A 44 -14.49 1.37 -3.16
CA SER A 44 -15.68 0.61 -3.54
C SER A 44 -15.35 -0.80 -4.03
N THR A 45 -14.31 -0.96 -4.86
CA THR A 45 -13.85 -2.27 -5.34
C THR A 45 -13.33 -3.15 -4.20
N ILE A 46 -12.61 -2.57 -3.23
CA ILE A 46 -12.17 -3.32 -2.03
C ILE A 46 -13.39 -3.72 -1.19
N ALA A 47 -14.32 -2.79 -0.97
CA ALA A 47 -15.53 -3.01 -0.17
C ALA A 47 -16.39 -4.15 -0.74
N GLU A 48 -16.61 -4.14 -2.06
CA GLU A 48 -17.32 -5.21 -2.79
C GLU A 48 -16.62 -6.56 -2.61
N ARG A 49 -15.30 -6.62 -2.85
CA ARG A 49 -14.53 -7.87 -2.73
C ARG A 49 -14.47 -8.43 -1.31
N LEU A 50 -14.46 -7.56 -0.31
CA LEU A 50 -14.39 -7.96 1.09
C LEU A 50 -15.76 -8.14 1.73
N GLU A 51 -16.83 -7.88 0.98
CA GLU A 51 -18.23 -7.90 1.41
C GLU A 51 -18.45 -7.03 2.67
N CYS A 52 -17.96 -5.79 2.62
CA CYS A 52 -18.08 -4.84 3.72
C CYS A 52 -18.40 -3.42 3.22
N SER A 53 -18.60 -2.47 4.15
CA SER A 53 -18.87 -1.08 3.77
C SER A 53 -17.59 -0.34 3.38
N GLU A 54 -17.70 0.66 2.49
CA GLU A 54 -16.60 1.57 2.16
C GLU A 54 -16.03 2.26 3.42
N ARG A 55 -16.90 2.59 4.39
CA ARG A 55 -16.49 3.17 5.67
C ARG A 55 -15.60 2.22 6.47
N THR A 56 -15.85 0.91 6.39
CA THR A 56 -15.01 -0.11 7.01
C THR A 56 -13.63 -0.15 6.34
N VAL A 57 -13.59 -0.11 5.01
CA VAL A 57 -12.33 -0.07 4.25
C VAL A 57 -11.52 1.19 4.58
N GLN A 58 -12.14 2.37 4.61
CA GLN A 58 -11.48 3.63 4.97
C GLN A 58 -10.90 3.60 6.39
N ARG A 59 -11.64 3.01 7.36
CA ARG A 59 -11.13 2.82 8.72
C ARG A 59 -9.91 1.89 8.74
N ALA A 60 -9.97 0.78 8.00
CA ALA A 60 -8.85 -0.15 7.85
C ALA A 60 -7.63 0.53 7.22
N ILE A 61 -7.79 1.33 6.16
CA ILE A 61 -6.71 2.11 5.55
C ILE A 61 -6.09 3.06 6.58
N LYS A 62 -6.90 3.76 7.38
CA LYS A 62 -6.40 4.66 8.44
C LYS A 62 -5.56 3.89 9.47
N GLU A 63 -6.00 2.71 9.86
CA GLU A 63 -5.29 1.84 10.80
C GLU A 63 -3.96 1.33 10.21
N LEU A 64 -3.96 0.86 8.97
CA LEU A 64 -2.75 0.42 8.27
C LEU A 64 -1.71 1.54 8.15
N ARG A 65 -2.14 2.79 7.92
CA ARG A 65 -1.26 3.96 7.94
C ARG A 65 -0.70 4.24 9.32
N ALA A 66 -1.53 4.14 10.36
CA ALA A 66 -1.09 4.35 11.74
C ALA A 66 -0.08 3.29 12.20
N CYS A 67 -0.19 2.07 11.68
CA CYS A 67 0.74 0.96 11.91
C CYS A 67 1.97 0.99 10.98
N ASP A 68 2.12 2.01 10.13
CA ASP A 68 3.22 2.13 9.16
C ASP A 68 3.32 0.92 8.21
N LEU A 69 2.18 0.31 7.85
CA LEU A 69 2.12 -0.80 6.89
C LEU A 69 1.89 -0.30 5.46
N ILE A 70 1.29 0.88 5.31
CA ILE A 70 1.09 1.56 4.02
C ILE A 70 1.29 3.07 4.18
N ARG A 71 1.57 3.75 3.07
CA ARG A 71 1.55 5.23 2.97
C ARG A 71 0.92 5.66 1.66
N GLU A 72 0.61 6.95 1.53
CA GLU A 72 0.25 7.51 0.22
C GLU A 72 1.46 7.42 -0.72
N GLY A 73 1.24 6.86 -1.91
CA GLY A 73 2.24 6.73 -2.96
C GLY A 73 2.18 7.90 -3.95
N ASP A 74 2.75 7.69 -5.14
CA ASP A 74 2.80 8.72 -6.18
C ASP A 74 1.44 8.88 -6.89
N GLN A 75 0.71 9.95 -6.55
CA GLN A 75 -0.62 10.23 -7.12
C GLN A 75 -0.59 10.55 -8.63
N ARG A 76 0.59 10.77 -9.24
CA ARG A 76 0.70 10.98 -10.70
C ARG A 76 0.30 9.74 -11.51
N TRP A 77 0.33 8.56 -10.89
CA TRP A 77 -0.08 7.30 -11.54
C TRP A 77 -1.53 7.34 -12.01
N VAL A 78 -2.38 8.12 -11.34
CA VAL A 78 -3.82 8.24 -11.63
C VAL A 78 -4.16 9.61 -12.25
N GLU A 79 -3.18 10.42 -12.63
CA GLU A 79 -3.41 11.77 -13.16
C GLU A 79 -4.11 11.76 -14.52
N HIS A 80 -3.94 10.69 -15.31
CA HIS A 80 -4.63 10.50 -16.58
C HIS A 80 -6.13 10.17 -16.42
N LEU A 81 -6.58 9.85 -15.20
CA LEU A 81 -7.98 9.58 -14.92
C LEU A 81 -8.76 10.88 -14.65
N ASP A 82 -10.07 10.84 -14.83
CA ASP A 82 -10.96 11.94 -14.49
C ASP A 82 -10.86 12.27 -12.98
N PRO A 83 -10.61 13.55 -12.59
CA PRO A 83 -10.45 13.96 -11.19
C PRO A 83 -11.57 13.51 -10.26
N ARG A 84 -12.81 13.37 -10.75
CA ARG A 84 -13.97 12.96 -9.96
C ARG A 84 -13.88 11.51 -9.48
N TYR A 85 -13.09 10.69 -10.16
CA TYR A 85 -13.01 9.25 -9.92
C TYR A 85 -11.60 8.78 -9.57
N ARG A 86 -10.64 9.68 -9.33
CA ARG A 86 -9.25 9.26 -9.00
C ARG A 86 -9.21 8.50 -7.67
N PRO A 87 -8.76 7.24 -7.64
CA PRO A 87 -8.45 6.56 -6.39
C PRO A 87 -7.16 7.12 -5.80
N THR A 88 -6.99 6.97 -4.48
CA THR A 88 -5.71 7.26 -3.83
C THR A 88 -4.71 6.16 -4.14
N VAL A 89 -3.51 6.55 -4.56
CA VAL A 89 -2.38 5.64 -4.73
C VAL A 89 -1.75 5.39 -3.35
N TYR A 90 -1.53 4.13 -3.01
CA TYR A 90 -0.85 3.70 -1.79
C TYR A 90 0.39 2.87 -2.11
N ASP A 91 1.44 3.07 -1.34
CA ASP A 91 2.57 2.16 -1.28
C ASP A 91 2.38 1.21 -0.09
N VAL A 92 2.61 -0.07 -0.32
CA VAL A 92 2.73 -1.10 0.73
C VAL A 92 4.17 -1.12 1.20
N LEU A 93 4.39 -0.82 2.48
CA LEU A 93 5.72 -0.64 3.06
C LEU A 93 6.39 -1.99 3.38
N THR A 94 6.58 -2.80 2.33
CA THR A 94 7.27 -4.09 2.44
C THR A 94 8.70 -3.89 2.89
N THR A 95 9.31 -4.96 3.40
CA THR A 95 10.74 -4.97 3.71
C THR A 95 11.58 -4.63 2.47
N ALA A 96 11.18 -5.07 1.27
CA ALA A 96 11.90 -4.81 0.03
C ALA A 96 11.83 -3.33 -0.38
N LEU A 97 10.66 -2.69 -0.26
CA LEU A 97 10.51 -1.26 -0.50
C LEU A 97 11.35 -0.45 0.49
N ARG A 98 11.23 -0.72 1.80
CA ARG A 98 12.03 0.00 2.80
C ARG A 98 13.53 -0.10 2.50
N TYR A 99 13.98 -1.31 2.20
CA TYR A 99 15.38 -1.56 1.84
C TYR A 99 15.82 -0.82 0.57
N THR A 100 14.96 -0.73 -0.44
CA THR A 100 15.28 -0.02 -1.70
C THR A 100 15.43 1.48 -1.45
N GLU A 101 14.57 2.05 -0.61
CA GLU A 101 14.60 3.49 -0.27
C GLU A 101 15.80 3.84 0.61
N GLU A 102 16.10 3.01 1.60
CA GLU A 102 17.29 3.18 2.46
C GLU A 102 18.59 3.14 1.65
N ARG A 103 18.69 2.23 0.65
CA ARG A 103 19.87 2.16 -0.24
C ARG A 103 19.92 3.30 -1.24
N GLY A 104 18.78 3.77 -1.73
CA GLY A 104 18.69 4.94 -2.62
C GLY A 104 19.13 6.23 -1.92
N GLY A 105 18.72 6.43 -0.66
CA GLY A 105 19.05 7.62 0.13
C GLY A 105 20.52 7.75 0.54
N GLY A 106 21.30 6.65 0.52
CA GLY A 106 22.72 6.65 0.87
C GLY A 106 23.66 7.20 -0.22
N LEU A 107 23.17 7.43 -1.44
CA LEU A 107 23.97 7.97 -2.54
C LEU A 107 23.99 9.51 -2.59
N GLU A 108 23.06 10.19 -1.89
CA GLU A 108 22.93 11.65 -1.93
C GLU A 108 23.74 12.37 -0.84
N THR A 109 24.37 11.65 0.11
CA THR A 109 25.11 12.25 1.25
C THR A 109 26.65 12.22 1.10
N ARG A 110 27.18 11.89 -0.08
CA ARG A 110 28.64 11.77 -0.33
C ARG A 110 29.19 12.78 -1.34
N GLY A 111 28.64 13.98 -1.36
CA GLY A 111 29.06 15.05 -2.27
C GLY A 111 28.94 16.43 -1.67
N ASP A 112 29.50 16.67 -0.49
CA ASP A 112 29.86 18.02 -0.06
C ASP A 112 30.98 17.95 1.00
N THR A 113 32.23 18.03 0.54
CA THR A 113 33.41 18.43 1.31
C THR A 113 34.42 19.01 0.34
#